data_AF-A0A6C0I5X8-F1
#
_entry.id   AF-A0A6C0I5X8-F1
#
_cell.length_a   1.000
_cell.length_b   1.000
_cell.length_c   1.000
_cell.angle_alpha   90.00
_cell.angle_beta   90.00
_cell.angle_gamma   90.00
#
_symmetry.space_group_name_H-M   'P 1'
#
loop_
_entity.id
_entity.type
_entity.pdbx_description
1 polymer ?
#
loop_
_entity_poly.entity_id
_entity_poly.type
_entity_poly.pdbx_seq_one_letter_code
_entity_poly.pdbx_strand_id
1 'polypeptide(L)'
;MNNANYKCLTHNYNNVTNKKCHSLNHMNCLKYMDINSEFRDRNRYPNPCDFVIPYRGFKDYSDDYFFNDPVLSSTPYSNASSTSPPLTTQMTSTAINIVLDNRETNIFNYYILSYLEINNEYHQIIQYNGTTKIATVDIPFVTATVGVNYTIRKTVPTLTTNITINNVNDINCVDKINLLTALPNIGTYNNLYFRFLNGILKDTYYKIVEYDSSSLAATIQPNINQTKFIGAGADIIELSQKTDDNSKNLFYRTLGPPNVRYYELSLIYLTLPNLVVEGLRGGLLDNYPFVYVHIYNDGFQQSLNVMYSNNLNSGQAIFKVPIDKYLYNIPTSFYTLKPTTQNQIIAFNPMQDLRFRITLPSGLTLKYSKPDTISPFEPNPLVQINLFVSIKPVEKYDVNSC
;
A
#
# COMPACT_ATOMS: atom_id res chain seq x y z
N MET A 1 9.25 -50.10 -69.87
CA MET A 1 9.28 -49.42 -71.19
C MET A 1 8.57 -48.09 -71.05
N ASN A 2 9.20 -47.05 -71.60
CA ASN A 2 8.76 -45.66 -71.82
C ASN A 2 8.75 -44.67 -70.64
N ASN A 3 9.92 -43.99 -70.55
CA ASN A 3 10.12 -42.63 -70.06
C ASN A 3 9.20 -41.63 -70.77
N ALA A 4 8.62 -40.70 -70.01
CA ALA A 4 8.16 -39.42 -70.52
C ALA A 4 8.65 -38.29 -69.60
N ASN A 5 9.69 -37.60 -70.07
CA ASN A 5 10.14 -36.29 -69.61
C ASN A 5 9.08 -35.24 -69.96
N TYR A 6 8.71 -34.37 -69.01
CA TYR A 6 8.22 -33.04 -69.38
C TYR A 6 8.92 -31.93 -68.59
N LYS A 7 9.33 -30.96 -69.40
CA LYS A 7 10.21 -29.82 -69.15
C LYS A 7 9.61 -28.81 -68.18
N CYS A 8 10.54 -28.21 -67.44
CA CYS A 8 10.43 -26.98 -66.67
C CYS A 8 9.96 -25.81 -67.57
N LEU A 9 8.88 -25.14 -67.16
CA LEU A 9 8.47 -23.83 -67.67
C LEU A 9 8.74 -22.81 -66.57
N THR A 10 9.80 -22.04 -66.74
CA THR A 10 10.10 -20.83 -65.99
C THR A 10 9.13 -19.74 -66.42
N HIS A 11 8.32 -19.23 -65.48
CA HIS A 11 7.59 -17.99 -65.66
C HIS A 11 8.20 -16.92 -64.76
N ASN A 12 8.72 -15.89 -65.44
CA ASN A 12 9.12 -14.60 -64.89
C ASN A 12 7.95 -14.00 -64.12
N TYR A 13 8.04 -13.97 -62.79
CA TYR A 13 7.27 -13.05 -61.98
C TYR A 13 8.12 -11.83 -61.67
N ASN A 14 7.63 -10.72 -62.21
CA ASN A 14 8.19 -9.39 -62.13
C ASN A 14 8.55 -8.99 -60.70
N ASN A 15 9.67 -8.25 -60.60
CA ASN A 15 10.10 -7.47 -59.46
C ASN A 15 8.97 -6.57 -58.93
N VAL A 16 8.15 -7.12 -58.02
CA VAL A 16 7.49 -6.29 -57.01
C VAL A 16 8.60 -5.95 -56.03
N THR A 17 9.10 -4.73 -56.13
CA THR A 17 9.90 -4.13 -55.07
C THR A 17 9.11 -4.27 -53.79
N ASN A 18 9.53 -5.22 -52.95
CA ASN A 18 9.22 -5.24 -51.54
C ASN A 18 9.78 -3.94 -50.97
N LYS A 19 9.01 -2.86 -51.09
CA LYS A 19 9.03 -1.76 -50.14
C LYS A 19 8.70 -2.44 -48.82
N LYS A 20 9.75 -2.91 -48.13
CA LYS A 20 9.69 -3.21 -46.71
C LYS A 20 8.93 -2.04 -46.10
N CYS A 21 7.77 -2.32 -45.52
CA CYS A 21 7.14 -1.41 -44.59
C CYS A 21 8.09 -1.26 -43.39
N HIS A 22 9.13 -0.44 -43.57
CA HIS A 22 9.96 0.14 -42.53
C HIS A 22 9.27 1.38 -41.95
N SER A 23 7.93 1.37 -41.88
CA SER A 23 7.20 2.23 -40.95
C SER A 23 6.79 1.39 -39.75
N LEU A 24 7.78 0.87 -39.03
CA LEU A 24 7.68 0.87 -37.57
C LEU A 24 7.69 2.35 -37.16
N ASN A 25 6.58 3.05 -37.45
CA ASN A 25 6.12 4.13 -36.60
C ASN A 25 5.90 3.43 -35.26
N HIS A 26 6.96 3.36 -34.47
CA HIS A 26 6.86 3.07 -33.05
C HIS A 26 5.83 4.06 -32.56
N MET A 27 4.61 3.58 -32.31
CA MET A 27 3.62 4.41 -31.68
C MET A 27 4.30 4.95 -30.43
N ASN A 28 4.44 6.28 -30.36
CA ASN A 28 4.58 7.01 -29.11
C ASN A 28 3.32 6.70 -28.30
N CYS A 29 3.25 5.47 -27.77
CA CYS A 29 2.16 5.00 -26.96
C CYS A 29 2.25 5.79 -25.67
N LEU A 30 1.47 6.86 -25.59
CA LEU A 30 1.13 7.53 -24.36
C LEU A 30 0.73 6.47 -23.34
N LYS A 31 1.41 6.44 -22.22
CA LYS A 31 1.08 5.59 -21.07
C LYS A 31 0.78 6.46 -19.88
N TYR A 32 0.30 5.82 -18.83
CA TYR A 32 0.04 6.46 -17.57
C TYR A 32 0.82 5.75 -16.48
N MET A 33 1.28 6.53 -15.51
CA MET A 33 1.91 6.06 -14.29
C MET A 33 1.06 6.56 -13.13
N ASP A 34 0.62 5.61 -12.31
CA ASP A 34 -0.15 5.83 -11.10
C ASP A 34 0.72 5.50 -9.89
N ILE A 35 0.99 6.51 -9.07
CA ILE A 35 1.78 6.38 -7.84
C ILE A 35 0.83 6.59 -6.66
N ASN A 36 0.55 5.51 -5.95
CA ASN A 36 -0.28 5.51 -4.74
C ASN A 36 0.59 5.14 -3.52
N SER A 37 0.58 6.00 -2.49
CA SER A 37 1.38 5.78 -1.27
C SER A 37 0.88 4.61 -0.42
N GLU A 38 -0.33 4.09 -0.64
CA GLU A 38 -0.87 2.91 0.06
C GLU A 38 0.01 1.68 -0.14
N PHE A 39 0.73 1.62 -1.25
CA PHE A 39 1.56 0.48 -1.63
C PHE A 39 3.06 0.70 -1.38
N ARG A 40 3.43 1.70 -0.57
CA ARG A 40 4.83 1.91 -0.16
C ARG A 40 5.17 1.04 1.05
N ASP A 41 6.45 0.71 1.20
CA ASP A 41 7.00 0.17 2.47
C ASP A 41 6.83 1.21 3.59
N ARG A 42 5.80 1.02 4.42
CA ARG A 42 5.46 1.95 5.52
C ARG A 42 6.43 1.85 6.70
N ASN A 43 7.17 0.75 6.84
CA ASN A 43 8.19 0.61 7.89
C ASN A 43 9.44 1.43 7.53
N ARG A 44 9.85 1.37 6.26
CA ARG A 44 11.01 2.12 5.75
C ARG A 44 10.67 3.57 5.40
N TYR A 45 9.48 3.81 4.89
CA TYR A 45 9.00 5.12 4.44
C TYR A 45 7.67 5.48 5.13
N PRO A 46 7.68 5.79 6.43
CA PRO A 46 6.45 6.10 7.16
C PRO A 46 5.74 7.36 6.62
N ASN A 47 6.46 8.30 6.01
CA ASN A 47 5.86 9.48 5.40
C ASN A 47 5.31 9.18 3.99
N PRO A 48 3.99 9.31 3.74
CA PRO A 48 3.41 9.07 2.41
C PRO A 48 3.91 10.06 1.34
N CYS A 49 4.52 11.17 1.72
CA CYS A 49 5.03 12.19 0.80
C CYS A 49 6.52 12.05 0.44
N ASP A 50 7.23 11.00 0.90
CA ASP A 50 8.62 10.70 0.50
C ASP A 50 8.89 9.20 0.63
N PHE A 51 8.90 8.50 -0.49
CA PHE A 51 9.14 7.07 -0.53
C PHE A 51 9.79 6.62 -1.83
N VAL A 52 10.34 5.41 -1.78
CA VAL A 52 10.96 4.75 -2.95
C VAL A 52 10.08 3.59 -3.37
N ILE A 53 9.83 3.51 -4.67
CA ILE A 53 9.12 2.43 -5.32
C ILE A 53 10.17 1.51 -5.94
N PRO A 54 10.27 0.25 -5.50
CA PRO A 54 11.31 -0.63 -5.99
C PRO A 54 11.09 -0.99 -7.46
N TYR A 55 12.18 -1.12 -8.21
CA TYR A 55 12.16 -1.76 -9.52
C TYR A 55 12.27 -3.28 -9.37
N ARG A 56 11.36 -4.03 -10.02
CA ARG A 56 11.41 -5.50 -10.04
C ARG A 56 12.27 -6.03 -11.20
N GLY A 57 13.59 -5.83 -11.09
CA GLY A 57 14.55 -6.22 -12.15
C GLY A 57 15.16 -7.59 -12.05
N PHE A 58 15.35 -8.09 -10.84
CA PHE A 58 16.08 -9.32 -10.57
C PHE A 58 15.32 -10.18 -9.55
N LYS A 59 15.49 -11.49 -9.67
CA LYS A 59 14.94 -12.49 -8.74
C LYS A 59 15.34 -12.22 -7.29
N ASP A 60 16.37 -11.43 -7.00
CA ASP A 60 16.84 -11.21 -5.63
C ASP A 60 15.92 -10.32 -4.76
N TYR A 61 14.91 -9.68 -5.37
CA TYR A 61 13.77 -9.14 -4.64
C TYR A 61 12.67 -10.20 -4.41
N SER A 62 12.94 -11.49 -4.60
CA SER A 62 11.96 -12.55 -4.36
C SER A 62 11.76 -12.80 -2.87
N ASP A 63 10.57 -12.42 -2.42
CA ASP A 63 9.69 -13.08 -1.46
C ASP A 63 10.12 -13.24 0.01
N ASP A 64 11.41 -13.23 0.39
CA ASP A 64 11.79 -13.53 1.80
C ASP A 64 12.55 -12.44 2.56
N TYR A 65 13.34 -11.56 1.92
CA TYR A 65 14.20 -10.63 2.66
C TYR A 65 13.58 -9.24 2.94
N PHE A 66 12.61 -8.81 2.14
CA PHE A 66 11.88 -7.54 2.33
C PHE A 66 10.35 -7.69 2.46
N PHE A 67 9.80 -8.88 2.17
CA PHE A 67 8.35 -9.13 2.08
C PHE A 67 7.76 -9.90 3.27
N ASN A 68 8.48 -10.00 4.39
CA ASN A 68 7.93 -10.50 5.66
C ASN A 68 7.15 -9.43 6.44
N ASP A 69 6.64 -8.43 5.73
CA ASP A 69 5.89 -7.30 6.30
C ASP A 69 4.45 -7.32 5.76
N PRO A 70 3.60 -8.21 6.28
CA PRO A 70 2.28 -8.45 5.72
C PRO A 70 1.32 -7.34 6.10
N VAL A 71 0.33 -7.08 5.24
CA VAL A 71 -0.90 -6.41 5.65
C VAL A 71 -1.92 -7.48 6.02
N LEU A 72 -2.50 -7.36 7.21
CA LEU A 72 -3.43 -8.33 7.79
C LEU A 72 -4.78 -7.65 8.05
N SER A 73 -5.78 -7.94 7.22
CA SER A 73 -7.12 -7.30 7.29
C SER A 73 -7.92 -7.66 8.54
N SER A 74 -7.56 -8.75 9.21
CA SER A 74 -8.16 -9.13 10.50
C SER A 74 -7.54 -8.38 11.66
N THR A 75 -6.44 -7.66 11.48
CA THR A 75 -5.86 -6.84 12.56
C THR A 75 -6.86 -5.75 12.99
N PRO A 76 -7.14 -5.59 14.29
CA PRO A 76 -7.96 -4.51 14.80
C PRO A 76 -7.45 -3.16 14.36
N TYR A 77 -8.34 -2.34 13.85
CA TYR A 77 -8.05 -0.95 13.58
C TYR A 77 -9.14 -0.07 14.17
N SER A 78 -8.75 1.14 14.54
CA SER A 78 -9.68 2.19 14.92
C SER A 78 -9.08 3.51 14.48
N ASN A 79 -9.95 4.47 14.22
CA ASN A 79 -9.53 5.84 13.96
C ASN A 79 -9.40 6.66 15.26
N ALA A 80 -9.59 6.04 16.43
CA ALA A 80 -9.28 6.66 17.71
C ALA A 80 -7.80 7.07 17.77
N SER A 81 -7.53 8.27 18.26
CA SER A 81 -6.17 8.80 18.41
C SER A 81 -5.30 7.99 19.40
N SER A 82 -5.95 7.21 20.27
CA SER A 82 -5.33 6.25 21.19
C SER A 82 -6.32 5.13 21.49
N THR A 83 -5.83 3.89 21.48
CA THR A 83 -6.56 2.70 21.96
C THR A 83 -6.34 2.43 23.45
N SER A 84 -5.63 3.33 24.14
CA SER A 84 -5.47 3.34 25.60
C SER A 84 -6.14 4.59 26.19
N PRO A 85 -7.11 4.44 27.12
CA PRO A 85 -7.71 3.17 27.56
C PRO A 85 -8.48 2.49 26.41
N PRO A 86 -8.77 1.17 26.53
CA PRO A 86 -9.54 0.42 25.54
C PRO A 86 -10.80 1.15 25.10
N LEU A 87 -11.17 0.97 23.83
CA LEU A 87 -12.39 1.55 23.29
C LEU A 87 -13.58 0.81 23.86
N THR A 88 -14.55 1.56 24.38
CA THR A 88 -15.72 0.98 25.03
C THR A 88 -17.00 1.48 24.37
N THR A 89 -18.00 0.61 24.31
CA THR A 89 -19.35 0.97 23.88
C THR A 89 -19.92 2.04 24.81
N GLN A 90 -20.65 3.01 24.24
CA GLN A 90 -21.19 4.15 24.96
C GLN A 90 -22.65 3.91 25.37
N MET A 91 -23.17 4.80 26.22
CA MET A 91 -24.57 4.77 26.65
C MET A 91 -25.51 4.71 25.44
N THR A 92 -26.67 4.06 25.62
CA THR A 92 -27.69 3.83 24.58
C THR A 92 -27.34 2.79 23.51
N SER A 93 -26.18 2.12 23.62
CA SER A 93 -25.91 0.93 22.82
C SER A 93 -27.00 -0.13 23.04
N THR A 94 -27.51 -0.66 21.92
CA THR A 94 -28.45 -1.79 21.87
C THR A 94 -27.74 -2.98 21.23
N ALA A 95 -28.39 -4.14 21.13
CA ALA A 95 -27.81 -5.29 20.44
C ALA A 95 -27.47 -5.04 18.96
N ILE A 96 -28.19 -4.13 18.26
CA ILE A 96 -28.04 -3.88 16.82
C ILE A 96 -27.41 -2.54 16.48
N ASN A 97 -27.69 -1.51 17.28
CA ASN A 97 -27.13 -0.17 17.12
C ASN A 97 -26.15 0.07 18.26
N ILE A 98 -24.86 -0.07 17.96
CA ILE A 98 -23.78 0.10 18.93
C ILE A 98 -23.30 1.55 18.85
N VAL A 99 -23.34 2.25 19.98
CA VAL A 99 -22.75 3.59 20.08
C VAL A 99 -21.26 3.41 20.37
N LEU A 100 -20.42 3.71 19.40
CA LEU A 100 -18.97 3.59 19.52
C LEU A 100 -18.37 4.76 20.32
N ASP A 101 -17.09 4.63 20.66
CA ASP A 101 -16.35 5.63 21.42
C ASP A 101 -16.33 6.99 20.67
N ASN A 102 -16.37 8.10 21.41
CA ASN A 102 -16.41 9.44 20.81
C ASN A 102 -15.10 9.79 20.05
N ARG A 103 -14.02 9.07 20.32
CA ARG A 103 -12.73 9.17 19.61
C ARG A 103 -12.79 8.66 18.17
N GLU A 104 -13.85 7.94 17.78
CA GLU A 104 -13.98 7.37 16.44
C GLU A 104 -14.14 8.43 15.34
N THR A 105 -13.92 8.03 14.08
CA THR A 105 -13.99 8.93 12.92
C THR A 105 -15.34 9.63 12.74
N ASN A 106 -15.33 10.89 12.27
CA ASN A 106 -16.53 11.65 11.92
C ASN A 106 -17.06 11.35 10.51
N ILE A 107 -16.42 10.42 9.78
CA ILE A 107 -16.77 10.12 8.39
C ILE A 107 -17.92 9.11 8.36
N PHE A 108 -19.03 9.49 7.73
CA PHE A 108 -20.17 8.59 7.50
C PHE A 108 -19.75 7.36 6.71
N ASN A 109 -20.26 6.20 7.12
CA ASN A 109 -20.01 4.90 6.50
C ASN A 109 -18.54 4.48 6.43
N TYR A 110 -17.65 5.10 7.19
CA TYR A 110 -16.22 4.75 7.21
C TYR A 110 -15.96 3.28 7.56
N TYR A 111 -16.78 2.71 8.43
CA TYR A 111 -16.67 1.31 8.88
C TYR A 111 -17.60 0.35 8.13
N ILE A 112 -18.27 0.77 7.05
CA ILE A 112 -19.16 -0.14 6.31
C ILE A 112 -18.39 -1.36 5.81
N LEU A 113 -19.04 -2.53 5.81
CA LEU A 113 -18.49 -3.84 5.45
C LEU A 113 -17.39 -4.37 6.39
N SER A 114 -16.99 -3.60 7.40
CA SER A 114 -16.06 -4.04 8.44
C SER A 114 -16.82 -4.83 9.51
N TYR A 115 -16.12 -5.58 10.34
CA TYR A 115 -16.68 -6.36 11.44
C TYR A 115 -16.42 -5.67 12.77
N LEU A 116 -17.46 -5.52 13.56
CA LEU A 116 -17.38 -5.11 14.96
C LEU A 116 -17.24 -6.37 15.81
N GLU A 117 -16.24 -6.38 16.70
CA GLU A 117 -15.98 -7.46 17.65
C GLU A 117 -16.35 -7.02 19.06
N ILE A 118 -17.23 -7.77 19.71
CA ILE A 118 -17.61 -7.60 21.13
C ILE A 118 -17.69 -8.99 21.76
N ASN A 119 -16.95 -9.25 22.85
CA ASN A 119 -16.96 -10.53 23.55
C ASN A 119 -16.77 -11.77 22.65
N ASN A 120 -15.88 -11.67 21.65
CA ASN A 120 -15.61 -12.70 20.62
C ASN A 120 -16.78 -13.00 19.66
N GLU A 121 -17.83 -12.17 19.65
CA GLU A 121 -18.85 -12.15 18.58
C GLU A 121 -18.42 -11.15 17.51
N TYR A 122 -18.63 -11.49 16.23
CA TYR A 122 -18.29 -10.65 15.09
C TYR A 122 -19.53 -10.41 14.24
N HIS A 123 -19.89 -9.15 14.04
CA HIS A 123 -21.02 -8.76 13.20
C HIS A 123 -20.61 -7.67 12.21
N GLN A 124 -21.11 -7.76 10.99
CA GLN A 124 -20.74 -6.84 9.93
C GLN A 124 -21.47 -5.50 10.12
N ILE A 125 -20.73 -4.41 10.06
CA ILE A 125 -21.27 -3.05 10.10
C ILE A 125 -21.87 -2.73 8.74
N ILE A 126 -23.19 -2.57 8.69
CA ILE A 126 -23.95 -2.23 7.48
C ILE A 126 -24.16 -0.73 7.33
N GLN A 127 -24.05 0.03 8.43
CA GLN A 127 -24.16 1.48 8.43
C GLN A 127 -23.33 2.08 9.57
N TYR A 128 -22.73 3.24 9.34
CA TYR A 128 -22.04 4.00 10.38
C TYR A 128 -22.36 5.50 10.29
N ASN A 129 -22.85 6.08 11.37
CA ASN A 129 -23.10 7.52 11.48
C ASN A 129 -21.90 8.22 12.13
N GLY A 130 -21.17 9.03 11.35
CA GLY A 130 -19.97 9.71 11.81
C GLY A 130 -20.23 10.76 12.90
N THR A 131 -21.43 11.34 12.97
CA THR A 131 -21.80 12.34 13.98
C THR A 131 -22.20 11.71 15.30
N THR A 132 -23.09 10.71 15.26
CA THR A 132 -23.61 10.05 16.48
C THR A 132 -22.74 8.89 16.95
N LYS A 133 -21.75 8.48 16.14
CA LYS A 133 -20.88 7.30 16.37
C LYS A 133 -21.64 5.98 16.42
N ILE A 134 -22.85 5.94 15.88
CA ILE A 134 -23.67 4.72 15.87
C ILE A 134 -23.21 3.84 14.70
N ALA A 135 -22.74 2.64 15.02
CA ALA A 135 -22.56 1.55 14.08
C ALA A 135 -23.78 0.62 14.16
N THR A 136 -24.45 0.41 13.04
CA THR A 136 -25.52 -0.56 12.90
C THR A 136 -24.94 -1.83 12.30
N VAL A 137 -25.16 -2.96 12.96
CA VAL A 137 -24.68 -4.28 12.53
C VAL A 137 -25.79 -5.10 11.86
N ASP A 138 -25.39 -6.09 11.07
CA ASP A 138 -26.26 -7.00 10.33
C ASP A 138 -27.08 -7.93 11.23
N ILE A 139 -26.47 -8.43 12.30
CA ILE A 139 -27.08 -9.33 13.28
C ILE A 139 -26.91 -8.74 14.68
N PRO A 140 -27.94 -8.79 15.56
CA PRO A 140 -27.82 -8.29 16.92
C PRO A 140 -26.82 -9.11 17.76
N PHE A 141 -25.96 -8.43 18.51
CA PHE A 141 -25.09 -9.04 19.53
C PHE A 141 -25.90 -9.62 20.69
N VAL A 142 -25.41 -10.72 21.28
CA VAL A 142 -26.03 -11.30 22.47
C VAL A 142 -25.78 -10.41 23.70
N THR A 143 -24.62 -9.74 23.77
CA THR A 143 -24.15 -9.04 24.98
C THR A 143 -23.57 -7.64 24.75
N ALA A 144 -24.11 -6.86 23.81
CA ALA A 144 -23.70 -5.46 23.63
C ALA A 144 -24.28 -4.54 24.73
N THR A 145 -23.71 -4.60 25.94
CA THR A 145 -24.00 -3.65 27.02
C THR A 145 -23.06 -2.44 26.95
N VAL A 146 -23.40 -1.37 27.68
CA VAL A 146 -22.56 -0.16 27.82
C VAL A 146 -21.25 -0.49 28.54
N GLY A 147 -20.15 0.14 28.13
CA GLY A 147 -18.84 0.01 28.78
C GLY A 147 -18.05 -1.24 28.41
N VAL A 148 -18.51 -2.02 27.43
CA VAL A 148 -17.84 -3.24 26.98
C VAL A 148 -16.77 -2.87 25.95
N ASN A 149 -15.60 -3.51 26.04
CA ASN A 149 -14.54 -3.31 25.06
C ASN A 149 -14.97 -3.82 23.69
N TYR A 150 -14.64 -3.06 22.65
CA TYR A 150 -14.85 -3.49 21.28
C TYR A 150 -13.59 -3.30 20.42
N THR A 151 -13.55 -4.00 19.30
CA THR A 151 -12.59 -3.72 18.23
C THR A 151 -13.28 -3.73 16.86
N ILE A 152 -12.68 -3.07 15.85
CA ILE A 152 -13.18 -3.09 14.48
C ILE A 152 -12.11 -3.72 13.58
N ARG A 153 -12.51 -4.61 12.68
CA ARG A 153 -11.62 -5.36 11.78
C ARG A 153 -12.21 -5.38 10.37
N LYS A 154 -11.40 -5.51 9.32
CA LYS A 154 -11.95 -5.62 7.95
C LYS A 154 -12.43 -7.03 7.66
N THR A 155 -11.77 -8.02 8.26
CA THR A 155 -12.15 -9.44 8.18
C THR A 155 -12.11 -10.07 9.57
N VAL A 156 -12.88 -11.15 9.75
CA VAL A 156 -12.83 -11.96 10.97
C VAL A 156 -11.53 -12.79 10.96
N PRO A 157 -10.86 -13.00 12.12
CA PRO A 157 -9.75 -13.94 12.21
C PRO A 157 -10.15 -15.34 11.73
N THR A 158 -9.22 -16.05 11.10
CA THR A 158 -9.47 -17.41 10.58
C THR A 158 -9.72 -18.42 11.69
N LEU A 159 -9.01 -18.27 12.81
CA LEU A 159 -9.12 -19.13 13.98
C LEU A 159 -8.56 -18.39 15.19
N THR A 160 -9.22 -18.52 16.33
CA THR A 160 -8.67 -18.14 17.64
C THR A 160 -8.55 -19.40 18.47
N THR A 161 -7.35 -19.69 18.98
CA THR A 161 -7.09 -20.92 19.74
C THR A 161 -5.98 -20.71 20.76
N ASN A 162 -6.01 -21.52 21.81
CA ASN A 162 -4.88 -21.69 22.71
C ASN A 162 -3.79 -22.51 22.03
N ILE A 163 -2.56 -22.36 22.52
CA ILE A 163 -1.38 -23.08 22.02
C ILE A 163 -0.59 -23.74 23.13
N THR A 164 0.11 -24.81 22.79
CA THR A 164 1.11 -25.45 23.65
C THR A 164 2.47 -25.50 22.96
N ILE A 165 3.53 -25.58 23.76
CA ILE A 165 4.92 -25.62 23.29
C ILE A 165 5.48 -26.97 23.70
N ASN A 166 5.69 -27.86 22.74
CA ASN A 166 6.23 -29.20 23.03
C ASN A 166 7.69 -29.36 22.58
N ASN A 167 8.22 -28.42 21.78
CA ASN A 167 9.59 -28.47 21.26
C ASN A 167 10.36 -27.21 21.64
N VAL A 168 11.32 -27.37 22.54
CA VAL A 168 12.33 -26.36 22.85
C VAL A 168 13.62 -26.87 22.25
N ASN A 169 14.15 -26.19 21.22
CA ASN A 169 15.48 -26.52 20.70
C ASN A 169 16.54 -26.14 21.74
N ASP A 170 17.76 -26.69 21.63
CA ASP A 170 18.85 -26.55 22.62
C ASP A 170 19.28 -25.10 22.97
N ILE A 171 18.73 -24.09 22.28
CA ILE A 171 19.01 -22.66 22.46
C ILE A 171 17.80 -21.91 23.07
N ASN A 172 16.83 -22.60 23.70
CA ASN A 172 15.59 -22.00 24.23
C ASN A 172 14.76 -21.22 23.18
N CYS A 173 14.89 -21.61 21.91
CA CYS A 173 14.14 -21.05 20.80
C CYS A 173 13.03 -22.01 20.38
N VAL A 174 11.83 -21.46 20.25
CA VAL A 174 10.62 -22.14 19.78
C VAL A 174 10.40 -21.73 18.33
N ASP A 175 10.53 -22.69 17.43
CA ASP A 175 10.18 -22.58 16.01
C ASP A 175 8.91 -23.35 15.67
N LYS A 176 8.44 -24.24 16.55
CA LYS A 176 7.20 -25.03 16.39
C LYS A 176 6.23 -24.80 17.53
N ILE A 177 4.99 -24.49 17.17
CA ILE A 177 3.89 -24.26 18.11
C ILE A 177 2.78 -25.27 17.82
N ASN A 178 2.29 -25.95 18.87
CA ASN A 178 1.17 -26.88 18.73
C ASN A 178 -0.15 -26.16 18.99
N LEU A 179 -1.05 -26.24 18.02
CA LEU A 179 -2.39 -25.68 18.12
C LEU A 179 -3.30 -26.66 18.85
N LEU A 180 -4.15 -26.16 19.75
CA LEU A 180 -5.19 -27.00 20.37
C LEU A 180 -6.38 -27.27 19.46
N THR A 181 -6.52 -26.49 18.38
CA THR A 181 -7.56 -26.65 17.38
C THR A 181 -6.92 -26.80 16.00
N ALA A 182 -7.39 -27.77 15.21
CA ALA A 182 -6.92 -27.95 13.85
C ALA A 182 -7.24 -26.73 12.98
N LEU A 183 -6.33 -26.40 12.06
CA LEU A 183 -6.59 -25.34 11.09
C LEU A 183 -7.74 -25.74 10.16
N PRO A 184 -8.65 -24.81 9.83
CA PRO A 184 -9.63 -25.05 8.78
C PRO A 184 -8.92 -25.36 7.46
N ASN A 185 -9.54 -26.16 6.59
CA ASN A 185 -8.95 -26.54 5.31
C ASN A 185 -8.95 -25.34 4.33
N ILE A 186 -7.89 -24.54 4.39
CA ILE A 186 -7.73 -23.28 3.63
C ILE A 186 -6.70 -23.40 2.50
N GLY A 187 -6.32 -24.62 2.11
CA GLY A 187 -5.41 -24.89 1.01
C GLY A 187 -3.93 -24.68 1.38
N THR A 188 -3.44 -23.43 1.33
CA THR A 188 -2.02 -23.11 1.52
C THR A 188 -1.78 -22.28 2.78
N TYR A 189 -0.91 -22.76 3.68
CA TYR A 189 -0.57 -22.09 4.95
C TYR A 189 0.41 -20.92 4.81
N ASN A 190 1.05 -20.77 3.64
CA ASN A 190 2.14 -19.80 3.39
C ASN A 190 1.73 -18.31 3.54
N ASN A 191 0.43 -18.03 3.70
CA ASN A 191 -0.11 -16.67 3.87
C ASN A 191 -0.76 -16.46 5.24
N LEU A 192 -0.48 -17.31 6.23
CA LEU A 192 -1.02 -17.19 7.57
C LEU A 192 -0.02 -16.60 8.54
N TYR A 193 -0.54 -15.76 9.44
CA TYR A 193 0.21 -15.16 10.52
C TYR A 193 -0.50 -15.39 11.84
N PHE A 194 0.28 -15.66 12.88
CA PHE A 194 -0.17 -15.62 14.27
C PHE A 194 -0.13 -14.19 14.78
N ARG A 195 -1.11 -13.83 15.59
CA ARG A 195 -1.03 -12.72 16.53
C ARG A 195 -1.33 -13.22 17.92
N PHE A 196 -0.47 -12.90 18.88
CA PHE A 196 -0.72 -13.23 20.29
C PHE A 196 -1.71 -12.23 20.90
N LEU A 197 -2.69 -12.73 21.64
CA LEU A 197 -3.75 -11.94 22.26
C LEU A 197 -3.47 -11.60 23.73
N ASN A 198 -2.49 -12.25 24.35
CA ASN A 198 -2.14 -12.10 25.75
C ASN A 198 -0.62 -12.25 26.00
N GLY A 199 -0.22 -12.03 27.26
CA GLY A 199 1.16 -12.21 27.71
C GLY A 199 2.12 -11.14 27.22
N ILE A 200 3.42 -11.45 27.31
CA ILE A 200 4.51 -10.56 26.87
C ILE A 200 4.52 -10.39 25.36
N LEU A 201 4.01 -11.39 24.63
CA LEU A 201 3.92 -11.40 23.18
C LEU A 201 2.68 -10.70 22.65
N LYS A 202 1.79 -10.17 23.49
CA LYS A 202 0.55 -9.53 23.04
C LYS A 202 0.82 -8.53 21.89
N ASP A 203 0.04 -8.63 20.83
CA ASP A 203 0.12 -7.81 19.61
C ASP A 203 1.41 -7.98 18.78
N THR A 204 2.15 -9.07 18.98
CA THR A 204 3.25 -9.48 18.10
C THR A 204 2.78 -10.49 17.05
N TYR A 205 3.42 -10.45 15.87
CA TYR A 205 3.03 -11.23 14.70
C TYR A 205 4.13 -12.15 14.20
N TYR A 206 3.76 -13.36 13.77
CA TYR A 206 4.69 -14.38 13.29
C TYR A 206 4.13 -15.10 12.06
N LYS A 207 4.96 -15.31 11.04
CA LYS A 207 4.58 -16.01 9.81
C LYS A 207 4.56 -17.52 10.07
N ILE A 208 3.53 -18.21 9.57
CA ILE A 208 3.52 -19.67 9.49
C ILE A 208 4.21 -20.08 8.19
N VAL A 209 5.31 -20.84 8.32
CA VAL A 209 6.10 -21.34 7.19
C VAL A 209 5.66 -22.74 6.78
N GLU A 210 5.23 -23.55 7.75
CA GLU A 210 4.79 -24.93 7.54
C GLU A 210 3.73 -25.29 8.58
N TYR A 211 2.81 -26.20 8.24
CA TYR A 211 1.85 -26.75 9.18
C TYR A 211 1.68 -28.25 8.96
N ASP A 212 1.90 -29.03 10.01
CA ASP A 212 1.64 -30.46 10.06
C ASP A 212 0.26 -30.71 10.69
N SER A 213 -0.71 -31.02 9.84
CA SER A 213 -2.08 -31.32 10.26
C SER A 213 -2.23 -32.59 11.11
N SER A 214 -1.23 -33.48 11.11
CA SER A 214 -1.29 -34.73 11.90
C SER A 214 -0.92 -34.50 13.37
N SER A 215 0.08 -33.64 13.61
CA SER A 215 0.53 -33.25 14.95
C SER A 215 -0.07 -31.92 15.43
N LEU A 216 -0.83 -31.23 14.57
CA LEU A 216 -1.32 -29.86 14.76
C LEU A 216 -0.19 -28.85 15.05
N ALA A 217 1.00 -29.10 14.52
CA ALA A 217 2.18 -28.28 14.74
C ALA A 217 2.40 -27.28 13.61
N ALA A 218 2.54 -26.01 13.93
CA ALA A 218 2.89 -24.94 13.01
C ALA A 218 4.36 -24.52 13.20
N THR A 219 5.14 -24.53 12.12
CA THR A 219 6.50 -23.96 12.09
C THR A 219 6.41 -22.46 11.81
N ILE A 220 7.06 -21.63 12.61
CA ILE A 220 6.96 -20.17 12.54
C ILE A 220 8.29 -19.47 12.26
N GLN A 221 8.21 -18.24 11.76
CA GLN A 221 9.37 -17.36 11.59
C GLN A 221 9.04 -15.90 11.95
N PRO A 222 9.94 -15.18 12.63
CA PRO A 222 11.17 -15.67 13.27
C PRO A 222 10.89 -16.53 14.52
N ASN A 223 11.89 -17.30 14.97
CA ASN A 223 11.77 -18.12 16.19
C ASN A 223 11.56 -17.24 17.44
N ILE A 224 10.88 -17.78 18.44
CA ILE A 224 10.54 -17.07 19.68
C ILE A 224 11.37 -17.61 20.84
N ASN A 225 11.93 -16.73 21.67
CA ASN A 225 12.56 -17.16 22.93
C ASN A 225 11.48 -17.69 23.88
N GLN A 226 11.64 -18.93 24.37
CA GLN A 226 10.66 -19.63 25.20
C GLN A 226 10.23 -18.83 26.45
N THR A 227 11.13 -18.01 27.01
CA THR A 227 10.84 -17.19 28.20
C THR A 227 9.76 -16.13 27.99
N LYS A 228 9.39 -15.84 26.74
CA LYS A 228 8.33 -14.86 26.40
C LYS A 228 6.92 -15.43 26.46
N PHE A 229 6.77 -16.75 26.49
CA PHE A 229 5.48 -17.40 26.61
C PHE A 229 5.01 -17.42 28.06
N ILE A 230 3.70 -17.34 28.28
CA ILE A 230 3.12 -17.58 29.61
C ILE A 230 3.31 -19.07 29.98
N GLY A 231 3.21 -19.96 28.98
CA GLY A 231 3.40 -21.41 29.15
C GLY A 231 2.10 -22.18 29.46
N ALA A 232 2.20 -23.51 29.51
CA ALA A 232 1.14 -24.43 29.94
C ALA A 232 -0.23 -24.30 29.25
N GLY A 233 -0.29 -23.89 27.97
CA GLY A 233 -1.57 -23.77 27.27
C GLY A 233 -2.31 -22.45 27.49
N ALA A 234 -1.70 -21.50 28.22
CA ALA A 234 -2.35 -20.24 28.57
C ALA A 234 -2.20 -19.16 27.49
N ASP A 235 -1.23 -19.29 26.59
CA ASP A 235 -1.06 -18.36 25.47
C ASP A 235 -2.20 -18.57 24.45
N ILE A 236 -2.82 -17.45 24.07
CA ILE A 236 -3.93 -17.42 23.11
C ILE A 236 -3.44 -16.68 21.88
N ILE A 237 -3.67 -17.29 20.72
CA ILE A 237 -3.37 -16.69 19.43
C ILE A 237 -4.63 -16.56 18.59
N GLU A 238 -4.59 -15.62 17.65
CA GLU A 238 -5.48 -15.59 16.49
C GLU A 238 -4.67 -15.75 15.20
N LEU A 239 -5.31 -16.37 14.20
CA LEU A 239 -4.77 -16.55 12.87
C LEU A 239 -5.38 -15.54 11.91
N SER A 240 -4.49 -14.92 11.14
CA SER A 240 -4.83 -13.90 10.16
C SER A 240 -4.30 -14.28 8.79
N GLN A 241 -5.10 -14.08 7.75
CA GLN A 241 -4.64 -14.20 6.37
C GLN A 241 -3.97 -12.90 5.93
N LYS A 242 -2.81 -13.03 5.30
CA LYS A 242 -2.15 -11.96 4.54
C LYS A 242 -3.03 -11.60 3.36
N THR A 243 -3.37 -10.32 3.26
CA THR A 243 -4.05 -9.78 2.07
C THR A 243 -3.04 -9.33 1.04
N ASP A 244 -2.09 -8.51 1.47
CA ASP A 244 -1.07 -7.94 0.60
C ASP A 244 0.27 -7.81 1.33
N ASP A 245 1.31 -7.57 0.54
CA ASP A 245 2.59 -7.07 1.05
C ASP A 245 2.51 -5.58 1.32
N ASN A 246 3.22 -5.12 2.35
CA ASN A 246 3.39 -3.71 2.65
C ASN A 246 4.25 -2.96 1.62
N SER A 247 4.46 -3.48 0.42
CA SER A 247 5.20 -2.81 -0.66
C SER A 247 4.80 -3.39 -2.02
N LYS A 248 4.61 -2.52 -3.02
CA LYS A 248 4.39 -2.94 -4.42
C LYS A 248 5.31 -2.16 -5.36
N ASN A 249 5.67 -2.83 -6.45
CA ASN A 249 6.58 -2.31 -7.47
C ASN A 249 5.80 -1.75 -8.67
N LEU A 250 6.43 -0.89 -9.46
CA LEU A 250 5.91 -0.47 -10.76
C LEU A 250 6.30 -1.47 -11.87
N PHE A 251 5.34 -1.81 -12.73
CA PHE A 251 5.53 -2.76 -13.82
C PHE A 251 5.77 -2.06 -15.16
N TYR A 252 7.03 -1.99 -15.60
CA TYR A 252 7.44 -1.26 -16.80
C TYR A 252 7.58 -2.13 -18.07
N ARG A 253 6.83 -3.22 -18.21
CA ARG A 253 7.01 -4.27 -19.27
C ARG A 253 7.13 -3.77 -20.71
N THR A 254 6.79 -2.51 -21.00
CA THR A 254 6.65 -1.96 -22.33
C THR A 254 7.50 -0.70 -22.59
N LEU A 255 8.38 -0.25 -21.68
CA LEU A 255 9.16 0.99 -21.85
C LEU A 255 10.47 0.85 -22.67
N GLY A 256 10.75 -0.34 -23.21
CA GLY A 256 11.90 -0.60 -24.09
C GLY A 256 13.15 -1.07 -23.35
N PRO A 257 14.30 -1.22 -24.06
CA PRO A 257 15.53 -1.79 -23.52
C PRO A 257 16.11 -0.98 -22.33
N PRO A 258 17.00 -1.60 -21.53
CA PRO A 258 17.39 -1.23 -20.16
C PRO A 258 18.26 0.02 -19.99
N ASN A 259 18.05 1.06 -20.81
CA ASN A 259 18.90 2.25 -20.84
C ASN A 259 18.13 3.49 -20.39
N VAL A 260 18.87 4.46 -19.82
CA VAL A 260 18.36 5.81 -19.57
C VAL A 260 17.83 6.39 -20.88
N ARG A 261 16.59 6.88 -20.85
CA ARG A 261 15.94 7.55 -21.98
C ARG A 261 15.26 8.82 -21.51
N TYR A 262 14.98 9.71 -22.46
CA TYR A 262 14.18 10.90 -22.21
C TYR A 262 12.70 10.55 -22.36
N TYR A 263 11.92 10.97 -21.38
CA TYR A 263 10.47 10.85 -21.37
C TYR A 263 9.85 12.21 -21.10
N GLU A 264 8.78 12.50 -21.81
CA GLU A 264 7.90 13.61 -21.45
C GLU A 264 6.86 13.11 -20.45
N LEU A 265 6.86 13.72 -19.27
CA LEU A 265 5.84 13.53 -18.24
C LEU A 265 4.85 14.69 -18.28
N SER A 266 3.57 14.38 -18.19
CA SER A 266 2.51 15.37 -17.99
C SER A 266 1.73 15.05 -16.72
N LEU A 267 1.59 16.04 -15.84
CA LEU A 267 0.80 15.87 -14.64
C LEU A 267 -0.71 15.89 -14.98
N ILE A 268 -1.41 14.79 -14.70
CA ILE A 268 -2.87 14.71 -14.87
C ILE A 268 -3.55 15.21 -13.60
N TYR A 269 -3.19 14.64 -12.44
CA TYR A 269 -3.64 15.14 -11.14
C TYR A 269 -2.73 14.68 -9.99
N LEU A 270 -2.81 15.40 -8.88
CA LEU A 270 -2.22 15.05 -7.59
C LEU A 270 -3.29 15.15 -6.50
N THR A 271 -3.53 14.07 -5.77
CA THR A 271 -4.45 14.03 -4.63
C THR A 271 -3.67 14.05 -3.31
N LEU A 272 -4.00 15.00 -2.44
CA LEU A 272 -3.36 15.22 -1.14
C LEU A 272 -4.41 15.28 -0.02
N PRO A 273 -4.15 14.68 1.16
CA PRO A 273 -5.00 14.84 2.33
C PRO A 273 -5.22 16.29 2.75
N ASN A 274 -6.45 16.61 3.13
CA ASN A 274 -6.76 17.86 3.82
C ASN A 274 -6.54 17.69 5.33
N LEU A 275 -5.27 17.53 5.71
CA LEU A 275 -4.84 17.35 7.08
C LEU A 275 -3.89 18.48 7.49
N VAL A 276 -3.69 18.62 8.80
CA VAL A 276 -2.72 19.58 9.32
C VAL A 276 -1.31 19.15 8.92
N VAL A 277 -0.56 20.08 8.34
CA VAL A 277 0.81 19.92 7.87
C VAL A 277 1.78 20.21 9.01
N GLU A 278 2.76 19.33 9.21
CA GLU A 278 3.94 19.56 10.04
C GLU A 278 4.97 20.34 9.21
N GLY A 279 4.83 21.67 9.16
CA GLY A 279 5.77 22.55 8.47
C GLY A 279 5.99 23.85 9.22
N LEU A 280 6.91 24.69 8.74
CA LEU A 280 7.27 25.96 9.39
C LEU A 280 6.07 26.87 9.71
N ARG A 281 5.06 26.88 8.85
CA ARG A 281 3.81 27.65 9.03
C ARG A 281 2.69 26.85 9.68
N GLY A 282 2.77 25.51 9.66
CA GLY A 282 1.72 24.61 10.10
C GLY A 282 0.38 24.82 9.39
N GLY A 283 -0.69 24.36 10.04
CA GLY A 283 -2.07 24.50 9.58
C GLY A 283 -2.41 23.59 8.41
N LEU A 284 -3.43 23.93 7.62
CA LEU A 284 -3.88 23.11 6.50
C LEU A 284 -3.03 23.36 5.24
N LEU A 285 -3.21 22.48 4.25
CA LEU A 285 -2.47 22.58 2.99
C LEU A 285 -2.71 23.90 2.24
N ASP A 286 -3.90 24.51 2.37
CA ASP A 286 -4.26 25.79 1.73
C ASP A 286 -3.50 27.01 2.29
N ASN A 287 -2.76 26.87 3.39
CA ASN A 287 -1.81 27.87 3.87
C ASN A 287 -0.54 27.97 3.00
N TYR A 288 -0.37 27.04 2.05
CA TYR A 288 0.76 26.98 1.14
C TYR A 288 0.29 27.28 -0.28
N PRO A 289 0.96 28.17 -1.03
CA PRO A 289 0.51 28.55 -2.37
C PRO A 289 0.71 27.45 -3.42
N PHE A 290 1.65 26.54 -3.18
CA PHE A 290 1.97 25.43 -4.07
C PHE A 290 2.78 24.36 -3.33
N VAL A 291 2.91 23.19 -3.94
CA VAL A 291 3.88 22.16 -3.59
C VAL A 291 4.77 21.84 -4.79
N TYR A 292 5.97 21.33 -4.53
CA TYR A 292 6.80 20.72 -5.56
C TYR A 292 6.66 19.22 -5.55
N VAL A 293 6.60 18.61 -6.73
CA VAL A 293 6.61 17.16 -6.92
C VAL A 293 7.93 16.76 -7.55
N HIS A 294 8.55 15.76 -6.96
CA HIS A 294 9.82 15.18 -7.37
C HIS A 294 9.59 13.73 -7.76
N ILE A 295 10.06 13.33 -8.95
CA ILE A 295 10.02 11.97 -9.46
C ILE A 295 11.37 11.69 -10.11
N TYR A 296 12.18 10.82 -9.53
CA TYR A 296 13.51 10.57 -10.08
C TYR A 296 13.99 9.16 -9.73
N ASN A 297 14.96 8.63 -10.47
CA ASN A 297 15.55 7.36 -10.11
C ASN A 297 16.41 7.49 -8.85
N ASP A 298 16.18 6.64 -7.84
CA ASP A 298 16.96 6.60 -6.61
C ASP A 298 18.33 5.97 -6.92
N GLY A 299 19.30 6.80 -7.32
CA GLY A 299 20.59 6.37 -7.85
C GLY A 299 21.28 7.43 -8.72
N PHE A 300 22.20 6.98 -9.57
CA PHE A 300 22.98 7.85 -10.47
C PHE A 300 22.21 8.20 -11.75
N GLN A 301 22.41 9.43 -12.27
CA GLN A 301 21.82 9.99 -13.51
C GLN A 301 20.36 10.47 -13.42
N GLN A 302 20.12 11.43 -12.52
CA GLN A 302 18.83 12.09 -12.36
C GLN A 302 18.76 13.37 -13.20
N SER A 303 17.54 13.73 -13.64
CA SER A 303 17.29 15.06 -14.19
C SER A 303 17.33 16.08 -13.06
N LEU A 304 18.25 17.04 -13.17
CA LEU A 304 18.35 18.19 -12.25
C LEU A 304 17.93 19.45 -13.00
N ASN A 305 17.37 20.40 -12.26
CA ASN A 305 16.98 21.72 -12.75
C ASN A 305 16.05 21.66 -13.97
N VAL A 306 15.09 20.71 -13.95
CA VAL A 306 14.06 20.55 -15.01
C VAL A 306 13.25 21.84 -15.19
N MET A 307 13.05 22.59 -14.11
CA MET A 307 12.47 23.93 -14.15
C MET A 307 13.54 24.99 -13.83
N TYR A 308 13.59 26.05 -14.63
CA TYR A 308 14.34 27.26 -14.28
C TYR A 308 13.59 28.04 -13.21
N SER A 309 14.20 28.20 -12.05
CA SER A 309 13.65 28.99 -10.95
C SER A 309 14.76 29.69 -10.18
N ASN A 310 14.44 30.85 -9.62
CA ASN A 310 15.26 31.50 -8.61
C ASN A 310 15.00 30.96 -7.19
N ASN A 311 14.06 30.01 -7.03
CA ASN A 311 13.85 29.32 -5.76
C ASN A 311 14.84 28.15 -5.65
N LEU A 312 15.78 28.24 -4.71
CA LEU A 312 16.82 27.24 -4.45
C LEU A 312 16.25 25.83 -4.15
N ASN A 313 15.01 25.75 -3.66
CA ASN A 313 14.38 24.49 -3.30
C ASN A 313 13.77 23.74 -4.50
N SER A 314 13.79 24.33 -5.71
CA SER A 314 13.20 23.74 -6.91
C SER A 314 14.13 22.79 -7.68
N GLY A 315 15.40 22.66 -7.27
CA GLY A 315 16.45 22.04 -8.11
C GLY A 315 16.18 20.59 -8.56
N GLN A 316 15.34 19.84 -7.85
CA GLN A 316 14.93 18.48 -8.24
C GLN A 316 13.42 18.37 -8.55
N ALA A 317 12.69 19.49 -8.51
CA ALA A 317 11.26 19.49 -8.74
C ALA A 317 10.97 19.33 -10.23
N ILE A 318 10.00 18.49 -10.55
CA ILE A 318 9.47 18.32 -11.91
C ILE A 318 8.21 19.16 -12.06
N PHE A 319 7.30 19.07 -11.10
CA PHE A 319 6.06 19.85 -11.14
C PHE A 319 6.02 20.86 -10.01
N LYS A 320 5.45 22.03 -10.30
CA LYS A 320 5.06 23.03 -9.30
C LYS A 320 3.54 23.09 -9.30
N VAL A 321 2.91 22.46 -8.33
CA VAL A 321 1.46 22.27 -8.30
C VAL A 321 0.82 23.36 -7.44
N PRO A 322 0.09 24.33 -8.01
CA PRO A 322 -0.58 25.36 -7.24
C PRO A 322 -1.70 24.74 -6.39
N ILE A 323 -1.90 25.29 -5.21
CA ILE A 323 -3.03 24.94 -4.34
C ILE A 323 -4.06 26.05 -4.48
N ASP A 324 -5.16 25.75 -5.18
CA ASP A 324 -6.25 26.70 -5.38
C ASP A 324 -7.30 26.54 -4.29
N LYS A 325 -7.38 27.54 -3.41
CA LYS A 325 -8.36 27.58 -2.31
C LYS A 325 -9.81 27.66 -2.81
N TYR A 326 -10.05 28.33 -3.94
CA TYR A 326 -11.41 28.62 -4.40
C TYR A 326 -12.15 27.37 -4.86
N LEU A 327 -11.42 26.32 -5.26
CA LEU A 327 -12.00 25.04 -5.64
C LEU A 327 -12.55 24.24 -4.45
N TYR A 328 -12.20 24.59 -3.20
CA TYR A 328 -12.48 23.80 -1.99
C TYR A 328 -13.15 24.61 -0.87
N ASN A 329 -14.12 25.44 -1.22
CA ASN A 329 -14.93 26.19 -0.24
C ASN A 329 -15.84 25.30 0.65
N ILE A 330 -15.80 23.98 0.47
CA ILE A 330 -16.53 22.98 1.26
C ILE A 330 -15.48 22.09 1.93
N PRO A 331 -15.64 21.72 3.21
CA PRO A 331 -14.72 20.80 3.87
C PRO A 331 -14.69 19.45 3.13
N THR A 332 -13.60 19.20 2.40
CA THR A 332 -13.30 17.90 1.79
C THR A 332 -12.21 17.19 2.57
N SER A 333 -12.19 15.87 2.54
CA SER A 333 -11.10 15.08 3.13
C SER A 333 -9.80 15.14 2.32
N PHE A 334 -9.90 15.49 1.03
CA PHE A 334 -8.77 15.52 0.10
C PHE A 334 -8.85 16.72 -0.85
N TYR A 335 -7.68 17.19 -1.29
CA TYR A 335 -7.47 18.11 -2.39
C TYR A 335 -7.06 17.30 -3.63
N THR A 336 -7.76 17.45 -4.76
CA THR A 336 -7.34 16.88 -6.05
C THR A 336 -6.89 18.00 -6.99
N LEU A 337 -5.59 18.26 -6.99
CA LEU A 337 -4.95 19.34 -7.72
C LEU A 337 -4.74 18.94 -9.18
N LYS A 338 -5.38 19.67 -10.11
CA LYS A 338 -5.28 19.46 -11.56
C LYS A 338 -4.67 20.69 -12.20
N PRO A 339 -3.35 20.71 -12.48
CA PRO A 339 -2.75 21.83 -13.21
C PRO A 339 -3.26 21.85 -14.65
N THR A 340 -3.37 23.03 -15.25
CA THR A 340 -3.92 23.21 -16.60
C THR A 340 -3.09 22.48 -17.66
N THR A 341 -1.77 22.65 -17.67
CA THR A 341 -0.82 21.84 -18.46
C THR A 341 0.59 22.02 -17.92
N GLN A 342 1.21 20.97 -17.41
CA GLN A 342 2.64 20.96 -17.08
C GLN A 342 3.27 19.72 -17.72
N ASN A 343 4.07 19.95 -18.77
CA ASN A 343 4.83 18.91 -19.45
C ASN A 343 6.31 19.13 -19.15
N GLN A 344 7.02 18.07 -18.80
CA GLN A 344 8.44 18.13 -18.48
C GLN A 344 9.18 16.96 -19.11
N ILE A 345 10.35 17.22 -19.66
CA ILE A 345 11.21 16.16 -20.21
C ILE A 345 12.21 15.76 -19.13
N ILE A 346 12.25 14.47 -18.81
CA ILE A 346 13.16 13.91 -17.83
C ILE A 346 13.95 12.73 -18.43
N ALA A 347 15.22 12.64 -18.07
CA ALA A 347 15.99 11.40 -18.10
C ALA A 347 15.45 10.45 -17.01
N PHE A 348 15.04 9.26 -17.45
CA PHE A 348 14.47 8.22 -16.59
C PHE A 348 14.96 6.84 -17.03
N ASN A 349 15.35 6.04 -16.05
CA ASN A 349 15.72 4.64 -16.19
C ASN A 349 14.61 3.76 -15.59
N PRO A 350 13.82 3.03 -16.40
CA PRO A 350 12.78 2.16 -15.88
C PRO A 350 13.33 0.95 -15.10
N MET A 351 14.65 0.75 -15.06
CA MET A 351 15.33 -0.33 -14.33
C MET A 351 15.99 0.08 -13.02
N GLN A 352 15.65 1.27 -12.53
CA GLN A 352 16.09 1.73 -11.22
C GLN A 352 14.88 2.05 -10.37
N ASP A 353 15.06 1.93 -9.05
CA ASP A 353 14.09 2.35 -8.06
C ASP A 353 13.65 3.79 -8.34
N LEU A 354 12.35 4.06 -8.18
CA LEU A 354 11.78 5.37 -8.43
C LEU A 354 11.50 6.03 -7.08
N ARG A 355 12.14 7.16 -6.82
CA ARG A 355 11.81 8.00 -5.68
C ARG A 355 10.72 8.99 -6.04
N PHE A 356 9.70 9.01 -5.20
CA PHE A 356 8.64 10.00 -5.22
C PHE A 356 8.75 10.86 -3.96
N ARG A 357 8.71 12.18 -4.12
CA ARG A 357 8.71 13.12 -3.00
C ARG A 357 7.86 14.35 -3.28
N ILE A 358 7.19 14.87 -2.27
CA ILE A 358 6.53 16.18 -2.29
C ILE A 358 7.20 17.10 -1.28
N THR A 359 7.53 18.32 -1.70
CA THR A 359 8.08 19.35 -0.80
C THR A 359 7.22 20.60 -0.78
N LEU A 360 7.26 21.30 0.36
CA LEU A 360 6.68 22.62 0.55
C LEU A 360 7.53 23.68 -0.17
N PRO A 361 7.03 24.92 -0.34
CA PRO A 361 7.82 26.02 -0.93
C PRO A 361 9.16 26.29 -0.24
N SER A 362 9.28 25.91 1.03
CA SER A 362 10.50 25.99 1.84
C SER A 362 11.52 24.89 1.55
N GLY A 363 11.21 23.91 0.70
CA GLY A 363 12.05 22.73 0.42
C GLY A 363 11.94 21.60 1.43
N LEU A 364 11.22 21.81 2.55
CA LEU A 364 10.93 20.75 3.50
C LEU A 364 9.97 19.74 2.88
N THR A 365 10.23 18.45 3.08
CA THR A 365 9.30 17.39 2.70
C THR A 365 7.95 17.61 3.39
N LEU A 366 6.87 17.54 2.60
CA LEU A 366 5.51 17.61 3.13
C LEU A 366 5.30 16.46 4.13
N LYS A 367 4.78 16.77 5.31
CA LYS A 367 4.48 15.79 6.35
C LYS A 367 3.20 16.22 7.05
N TYR A 368 2.34 15.27 7.42
CA TYR A 368 1.10 15.54 8.14
C TYR A 368 1.26 15.23 9.62
N SER A 369 0.46 15.90 10.46
CA SER A 369 0.45 15.69 11.91
C SER A 369 -0.12 14.34 12.32
N LYS A 370 -0.97 13.76 11.45
CA LYS A 370 -1.49 12.41 11.62
C LYS A 370 -0.53 11.42 10.95
N PRO A 371 0.08 10.49 11.70
CA PRO A 371 0.92 9.46 11.10
C PRO A 371 0.05 8.44 10.34
N ASP A 372 0.70 7.71 9.42
CA ASP A 372 0.12 6.51 8.85
C ASP A 372 0.17 5.35 9.85
N THR A 373 -0.64 4.34 9.62
CA THR A 373 -0.56 3.04 10.29
C THR A 373 0.65 2.28 9.74
N ILE A 374 1.37 1.61 10.63
CA ILE A 374 2.52 0.77 10.30
C ILE A 374 2.02 -0.66 10.09
N SER A 375 2.75 -1.49 9.34
CA SER A 375 2.43 -2.91 9.21
C SER A 375 2.40 -3.61 10.59
N PRO A 376 1.51 -4.59 10.81
CA PRO A 376 0.66 -5.27 9.82
C PRO A 376 -0.74 -4.66 9.62
N PHE A 377 -0.98 -3.49 10.21
CA PHE A 377 -2.25 -2.78 10.02
C PHE A 377 -2.38 -2.32 8.58
N GLU A 378 -3.61 -2.23 8.08
CA GLU A 378 -3.85 -1.65 6.76
C GLU A 378 -3.48 -0.16 6.69
N PRO A 379 -3.06 0.37 5.52
CA PRO A 379 -2.80 1.80 5.36
C PRO A 379 -3.98 2.64 5.80
N ASN A 380 -3.75 3.73 6.52
CA ASN A 380 -4.80 4.65 6.90
C ASN A 380 -5.18 5.45 5.63
N PRO A 381 -6.37 5.24 5.04
CA PRO A 381 -6.71 5.82 3.73
C PRO A 381 -6.73 7.35 3.75
N LEU A 382 -6.90 7.96 4.93
CA LEU A 382 -7.04 9.42 5.08
C LEU A 382 -5.72 10.18 5.01
N VAL A 383 -4.56 9.49 5.09
CA VAL A 383 -3.24 10.14 4.97
C VAL A 383 -2.55 9.83 3.63
N GLN A 384 -3.19 9.01 2.80
CA GLN A 384 -2.59 8.54 1.55
C GLN A 384 -2.68 9.61 0.47
N ILE A 385 -1.74 9.53 -0.46
CA ILE A 385 -1.65 10.42 -1.60
C ILE A 385 -1.72 9.61 -2.90
N ASN A 386 -2.10 10.28 -3.98
CA ASN A 386 -2.11 9.69 -5.29
C ASN A 386 -1.58 10.68 -6.33
N LEU A 387 -0.63 10.26 -7.14
CA LEU A 387 -0.11 11.02 -8.27
C LEU A 387 -0.42 10.24 -9.55
N PHE A 388 -1.09 10.88 -10.49
CA PHE A 388 -1.36 10.32 -11.80
C PHE A 388 -0.72 11.19 -12.89
N VAL A 389 0.21 10.61 -13.65
CA VAL A 389 0.92 11.28 -14.73
C VAL A 389 0.82 10.48 -16.02
N SER A 390 0.82 11.16 -17.15
CA SER A 390 1.10 10.49 -18.42
C SER A 390 2.60 10.50 -18.71
N ILE A 391 3.09 9.45 -19.35
CA ILE A 391 4.49 9.26 -19.73
C ILE A 391 4.56 8.82 -21.20
N LYS A 392 5.40 9.49 -21.99
CA LYS A 392 5.69 9.09 -23.37
C LYS A 392 7.20 9.22 -23.67
N PRO A 393 7.79 8.30 -24.43
CA PRO A 393 9.19 8.40 -24.81
C PRO A 393 9.41 9.58 -25.78
N VAL A 394 10.59 10.19 -25.73
CA VAL A 394 11.03 11.23 -26.68
C VAL A 394 11.95 10.58 -27.71
N GLU A 395 11.52 10.50 -28.97
CA GLU A 395 12.27 9.78 -30.03
C GLU A 395 13.57 10.49 -30.45
N LYS A 396 13.58 11.83 -30.42
CA LYS A 396 14.75 12.67 -30.69
C LYS A 396 14.71 13.89 -29.78
N TYR A 397 15.66 14.01 -28.87
CA TYR A 397 15.90 15.25 -28.15
C TYR A 397 16.94 16.05 -28.94
N ASP A 398 16.49 16.92 -29.84
CA ASP A 398 17.38 17.88 -30.50
C ASP A 398 17.46 19.14 -29.64
N VAL A 399 18.60 19.33 -28.98
CA VAL A 399 18.86 20.46 -28.09
C VAL A 399 18.75 21.81 -28.82
N ASN A 400 18.75 21.80 -30.16
CA ASN A 400 18.65 23.00 -31.00
C ASN A 400 17.21 23.30 -31.48
N SER A 401 16.21 22.51 -31.06
CA SER A 401 14.82 22.63 -31.55
C SER A 401 13.86 23.40 -30.62
N CYS A 402 14.37 24.00 -29.53
CA CYS A 402 13.59 24.77 -28.56
C CYS A 402 13.51 26.27 -28.88
#